data_AF-A0A9D8N088-F1
#
_entry.id   AF-A0A9D8N088-F1
#
_cell.length_a   1.000
_cell.length_b   1.000
_cell.length_c   1.000
_cell.angle_alpha   90.00
_cell.angle_beta   90.00
_cell.angle_gamma   90.00
#
_symmetry.space_group_name_H-M   'P 1'
#
loop_
_entity.id
_entity.type
_entity.pdbx_description
1 polymer ?
#
loop_
_entity_poly.entity_id
_entity_poly.type
_entity_poly.pdbx_seq_one_letter_code
_entity_poly.pdbx_strand_id
1 'polypeptide(L)'
;MKKDLFAGEANEEYFQIKPHHFLDYLYDLGVDYRHDDEINVFGSNNGELCRAFIDGKMTKIRFTPFVDDICRPCKKLAEGVRCIDVFDDDTTLYYGFRYKNDFNYQLDMKLNSALPDVFCFDKVWDMIDLLSELEKRLTAEIIDLYKWRRPERVEKTFSGIEKGKKIYSLQTKKAV
;
A
#
# COMPACT_ATOMS: atom_id res chain seq x y z
N MET A 1 -1.89 29.80 -8.85
CA MET A 1 -1.92 29.54 -7.40
C MET A 1 -1.98 28.03 -7.18
N LYS A 2 -0.84 27.41 -6.87
CA LYS A 2 -0.81 26.03 -6.36
C LYS A 2 -1.36 26.10 -4.94
N LYS A 3 -2.46 25.41 -4.65
CA LYS A 3 -2.92 25.22 -3.27
C LYS A 3 -2.01 24.15 -2.67
N ASP A 4 -1.24 24.55 -1.66
CA ASP A 4 -0.57 23.63 -0.77
C ASP A 4 -1.61 22.66 -0.19
N LEU A 5 -1.45 21.38 -0.52
CA LEU A 5 -2.34 20.28 -0.12
C LEU A 5 -2.09 19.79 1.31
N PHE A 6 -1.22 20.49 2.06
CA PHE A 6 -0.76 20.08 3.39
C PHE A 6 -0.74 21.27 4.34
N ALA A 7 -1.93 21.77 4.70
CA ALA A 7 -2.09 22.71 5.80
C ALA A 7 -2.97 22.07 6.88
N GLY A 8 -2.33 21.39 7.83
CA GLY A 8 -2.98 20.75 8.97
C GLY A 8 -1.96 20.28 10.01
N GLU A 9 -1.56 21.20 10.88
CA GLU A 9 -0.70 21.03 12.07
C GLU A 9 0.67 20.38 11.81
N ALA A 10 1.67 20.68 12.65
CA ALA A 10 3.01 20.10 12.54
C ALA A 10 2.98 18.61 12.92
N ASN A 11 2.40 17.79 12.05
CA ASN A 11 2.27 16.36 12.18
C ASN A 11 3.40 15.72 11.35
N GLU A 12 4.13 14.76 11.92
CA GLU A 12 5.14 14.01 11.16
C GLU A 12 4.53 13.56 9.83
N GLU A 13 5.13 13.96 8.70
CA GLU A 13 4.63 13.63 7.37
C GLU A 13 4.75 12.11 7.18
N TYR A 14 3.63 11.38 7.34
CA TYR A 14 3.53 9.96 7.08
C TYR A 14 2.57 9.71 5.92
N PHE A 15 2.86 8.68 5.15
CA PHE A 15 1.99 8.24 4.06
C PHE A 15 0.90 7.30 4.58
N GLN A 16 -0.36 7.59 4.31
CA GLN A 16 -1.47 6.71 4.67
C GLN A 16 -1.70 5.70 3.55
N ILE A 17 -1.60 4.40 3.85
CA ILE A 17 -1.71 3.31 2.87
C ILE A 17 -2.59 2.17 3.37
N LYS A 18 -3.31 1.50 2.46
CA LYS A 18 -3.96 0.23 2.81
C LYS A 18 -2.94 -0.90 2.98
N PRO A 19 -3.10 -1.81 3.96
CA PRO A 19 -2.24 -2.98 4.13
C PRO A 19 -1.94 -3.72 2.83
N HIS A 20 -2.97 -3.98 2.02
CA HIS A 20 -2.73 -4.70 0.78
C HIS A 20 -2.00 -3.91 -0.29
N HIS A 21 -2.25 -2.60 -0.42
CA HIS A 21 -1.51 -1.78 -1.37
C HIS A 21 -0.01 -1.78 -1.03
N PHE A 22 0.32 -1.78 0.27
CA PHE A 22 1.70 -1.95 0.70
C PHE A 22 2.29 -3.31 0.30
N LEU A 23 1.52 -4.40 0.45
CA LEU A 23 1.96 -5.72 -0.04
C LEU A 23 2.12 -5.75 -1.56
N ASP A 24 1.27 -5.05 -2.30
CA ASP A 24 1.42 -4.91 -3.76
C ASP A 24 2.70 -4.13 -4.12
N TYR A 25 3.10 -3.11 -3.34
CA TYR A 25 4.39 -2.42 -3.53
C TYR A 25 5.60 -3.32 -3.25
N LEU A 26 5.53 -4.16 -2.22
CA LEU A 26 6.57 -5.16 -1.97
C LEU A 26 6.65 -6.16 -3.12
N TYR A 27 5.52 -6.66 -3.60
CA TYR A 27 5.49 -7.53 -4.77
C TYR A 27 6.11 -6.85 -6.00
N ASP A 28 5.67 -5.63 -6.33
CA ASP A 28 6.14 -4.88 -7.50
C ASP A 28 7.66 -4.66 -7.43
N LEU A 29 8.19 -4.30 -6.25
CA LEU A 29 9.64 -4.24 -6.01
C LEU A 29 10.32 -5.61 -6.17
N GLY A 30 9.68 -6.69 -5.71
CA GLY A 30 10.17 -8.07 -5.84
C GLY A 30 10.36 -8.51 -7.30
N VAL A 31 9.43 -8.15 -8.18
CA VAL A 31 9.50 -8.46 -9.63
C VAL A 31 10.22 -7.39 -10.45
N ASP A 32 10.83 -6.39 -9.81
CA ASP A 32 11.46 -5.25 -10.47
C ASP A 32 10.50 -4.49 -11.41
N TYR A 33 9.20 -4.51 -11.07
CA TYR A 33 8.18 -3.77 -11.77
C TYR A 33 8.14 -2.34 -11.26
N ARG A 34 8.41 -1.42 -12.18
CA ARG A 34 8.29 0.02 -11.93
C ARG A 34 7.17 0.53 -12.80
N HIS A 35 6.12 1.06 -12.18
CA HIS A 35 5.01 1.68 -12.91
C HIS A 35 5.56 2.76 -13.83
N ASP A 36 5.19 2.70 -15.11
CA ASP A 36 5.56 3.72 -16.09
C ASP A 36 4.91 5.07 -15.73
N ASP A 37 5.38 6.16 -16.35
CA ASP A 37 4.80 7.51 -16.21
C ASP A 37 3.43 7.65 -16.92
N GLU A 38 2.80 6.53 -17.27
CA GLU A 38 1.45 6.55 -17.83
C GLU A 38 0.48 7.14 -16.81
N ILE A 39 -0.14 8.24 -17.21
CA ILE A 39 -1.16 8.92 -16.42
C ILE A 39 -2.30 7.92 -16.22
N ASN A 40 -2.52 7.51 -14.98
CA ASN A 40 -3.72 6.77 -14.62
C ASN A 40 -4.93 7.58 -15.12
N VAL A 41 -5.74 7.00 -16.01
CA VAL A 41 -6.87 7.69 -16.67
C VAL A 41 -7.89 8.25 -15.67
N PHE A 42 -7.91 7.70 -14.46
CA PHE A 42 -8.76 8.12 -13.34
C PHE A 42 -8.06 9.04 -12.35
N GLY A 43 -6.76 9.30 -12.51
CA GLY A 43 -5.98 10.24 -11.70
C GLY A 43 -5.53 9.70 -10.35
N SER A 44 -5.52 8.37 -10.13
CA SER A 44 -4.83 7.83 -8.95
C SER A 44 -3.31 8.04 -9.08
N ASN A 45 -2.65 8.29 -7.96
CA ASN A 45 -1.20 8.50 -7.87
C ASN A 45 -0.45 7.19 -7.53
N ASN A 46 -1.06 6.03 -7.77
CA ASN A 46 -0.47 4.73 -7.44
C ASN A 46 0.94 4.55 -8.02
N GLY A 47 1.13 4.91 -9.29
CA GLY A 47 2.43 4.78 -9.96
C GLY A 47 3.49 5.72 -9.37
N GLU A 48 3.13 6.96 -9.10
CA GLU A 48 4.01 7.95 -8.46
C GLU A 48 4.48 7.48 -7.07
N LEU A 49 3.54 7.00 -6.26
CA LEU A 49 3.81 6.53 -4.90
C LEU A 49 4.59 5.21 -4.87
N CYS A 50 4.30 4.28 -5.78
CA CYS A 50 5.10 3.07 -5.95
C CYS A 50 6.55 3.42 -6.31
N ARG A 51 6.76 4.38 -7.23
CA ARG A 51 8.11 4.88 -7.55
C ARG A 51 8.77 5.55 -6.35
N ALA A 52 8.04 6.35 -5.57
CA ALA A 52 8.56 6.95 -4.35
C ALA A 52 8.98 5.89 -3.32
N PHE A 53 8.21 4.81 -3.18
CA PHE A 53 8.56 3.68 -2.34
C PHE A 53 9.84 2.97 -2.84
N ILE A 54 9.93 2.65 -4.13
CA ILE A 54 11.10 1.99 -4.73
C ILE A 54 12.36 2.87 -4.61
N ASP A 55 12.22 4.19 -4.71
CA ASP A 55 13.32 5.15 -4.57
C ASP A 55 13.76 5.38 -3.12
N GLY A 56 13.10 4.76 -2.14
CA GLY A 56 13.42 4.95 -0.73
C GLY A 56 12.92 6.27 -0.13
N LYS A 57 11.96 6.94 -0.77
CA LYS A 57 11.42 8.25 -0.35
C LYS A 57 10.26 8.16 0.62
N MET A 58 9.61 6.99 0.72
CA MET A 58 8.50 6.75 1.64
C MET A 58 9.04 6.25 2.99
N THR A 59 9.46 7.18 3.86
CA THR A 59 10.18 6.83 5.11
C THR A 59 9.27 6.46 6.26
N LYS A 60 8.05 7.01 6.31
CA LYS A 60 7.05 6.72 7.35
C LYS A 60 5.69 6.43 6.74
N ILE A 61 5.00 5.43 7.28
CA ILE A 61 3.64 5.09 6.85
C ILE A 61 2.69 4.85 8.02
N ARG A 62 1.39 5.00 7.77
CA ARG A 62 0.32 4.52 8.65
C ARG A 62 -0.66 3.68 7.85
N PHE A 63 -1.00 2.50 8.36
CA PHE A 63 -2.01 1.68 7.73
C PHE A 63 -3.42 2.23 7.91
N THR A 64 -4.30 1.99 6.94
CA THR A 64 -5.74 2.28 7.04
C THR A 64 -6.54 1.21 6.33
N PRO A 65 -7.72 0.81 6.83
CA PRO A 65 -8.64 -0.04 6.06
C PRO A 65 -9.53 0.81 5.14
N PHE A 66 -9.56 2.13 5.33
CA PHE A 66 -10.38 3.08 4.57
C PHE A 66 -9.64 3.62 3.35
N VAL A 67 -10.17 4.68 2.73
CA VAL A 67 -9.49 5.39 1.65
C VAL A 67 -8.09 5.83 2.10
N ASP A 68 -7.12 5.56 1.26
CA ASP A 68 -5.72 5.90 1.45
C ASP A 68 -5.25 6.95 0.43
N ASP A 69 -3.98 7.34 0.54
CA ASP A 69 -3.45 8.44 -0.25
C ASP A 69 -3.24 8.07 -1.73
N ILE A 70 -3.29 6.77 -2.06
CA ILE A 70 -3.39 6.27 -3.44
C ILE A 70 -4.73 6.63 -4.07
N CYS A 71 -5.81 6.54 -3.27
CA CYS A 71 -7.18 6.66 -3.73
C CYS A 71 -7.69 8.11 -3.76
N ARG A 72 -7.21 8.99 -2.87
CA ARG A 72 -7.71 10.39 -2.72
C ARG A 72 -7.71 11.24 -3.99
N PRO A 73 -6.71 11.20 -4.89
CA PRO A 73 -6.75 12.01 -6.11
C PRO A 73 -7.61 11.39 -7.23
N CYS A 74 -8.15 10.17 -7.02
CA CYS A 74 -8.89 9.45 -8.04
C CYS A 74 -10.29 10.03 -8.28
N LYS A 75 -10.61 10.34 -9.55
CA LYS A 75 -11.92 10.83 -10.01
C LYS A 75 -13.06 9.84 -9.78
N LYS A 76 -12.74 8.55 -9.57
CA LYS A 76 -13.72 7.50 -9.23
C LYS A 76 -14.04 7.44 -7.74
N LEU A 77 -13.39 8.26 -6.91
CA LEU A 77 -13.71 8.36 -5.49
C LEU A 77 -14.86 9.36 -5.27
N ALA A 78 -16.09 8.89 -5.42
CA ALA A 78 -17.28 9.71 -5.15
C ALA A 78 -17.37 10.07 -3.66
N GLU A 79 -17.71 11.33 -3.38
CA GLU A 79 -17.85 11.89 -2.02
C GLU A 79 -16.61 11.70 -1.12
N GLY A 80 -15.45 11.41 -1.71
CA GLY A 80 -14.20 11.16 -0.98
C GLY A 80 -14.15 9.82 -0.23
N VAL A 81 -15.16 8.95 -0.37
CA VAL A 81 -15.26 7.70 0.41
C VAL A 81 -15.67 6.47 -0.40
N ARG A 82 -16.34 6.62 -1.55
CA ARG A 82 -16.83 5.50 -2.35
C ARG A 82 -16.08 5.40 -3.66
N CYS A 83 -15.33 4.33 -3.85
CA CYS A 83 -14.81 3.99 -5.17
C CYS A 83 -15.99 3.49 -6.03
N ILE A 84 -16.46 4.33 -6.95
CA ILE A 84 -17.50 4.01 -7.95
C ILE A 84 -16.92 3.26 -9.15
N ASP A 85 -15.71 2.74 -9.02
CA ASP A 85 -15.20 1.75 -9.94
C ASP A 85 -15.97 0.45 -9.73
N VAL A 86 -17.15 0.40 -10.37
CA VAL A 86 -18.06 -0.76 -10.42
C VAL A 86 -17.58 -1.78 -11.45
N PHE A 87 -16.54 -1.44 -12.21
CA PHE A 87 -16.00 -2.17 -13.34
C PHE A 87 -14.52 -2.44 -13.12
N ASP A 88 -14.19 -3.43 -12.31
CA ASP A 88 -13.14 -4.32 -12.78
C ASP A 88 -13.20 -5.67 -12.08
N ASP A 89 -13.17 -6.70 -12.91
CA ASP A 89 -12.92 -8.08 -12.56
C ASP A 89 -14.12 -8.81 -11.88
N ASP A 90 -14.46 -9.98 -12.46
CA ASP A 90 -15.44 -10.95 -11.97
C ASP A 90 -15.37 -11.13 -10.44
N THR A 91 -14.21 -10.98 -9.81
CA THR A 91 -13.92 -10.99 -8.38
C THR A 91 -14.81 -10.08 -7.51
N THR A 92 -14.97 -8.78 -7.81
CA THR A 92 -15.67 -7.88 -6.87
C THR A 92 -17.14 -8.28 -6.71
N LEU A 93 -17.80 -8.59 -7.83
CA LEU A 93 -19.18 -9.09 -7.85
C LEU A 93 -19.26 -10.57 -7.45
N TYR A 94 -18.29 -11.40 -7.82
CA TYR A 94 -18.21 -12.82 -7.43
C TYR A 94 -18.13 -13.01 -5.91
N TYR A 95 -17.47 -12.09 -5.21
CA TYR A 95 -17.44 -12.05 -3.74
C TYR A 95 -18.62 -11.29 -3.11
N GLY A 96 -19.59 -10.84 -3.91
CA GLY A 96 -20.83 -10.22 -3.44
C GLY A 96 -20.72 -8.75 -3.07
N PHE A 97 -19.67 -8.05 -3.50
CA PHE A 97 -19.47 -6.63 -3.18
C PHE A 97 -19.91 -5.74 -4.34
N ARG A 98 -20.58 -4.63 -3.99
CA ARG A 98 -21.01 -3.62 -4.95
C ARG A 98 -19.93 -2.58 -5.24
N TYR A 99 -19.06 -2.33 -4.26
CA TYR A 99 -17.99 -1.33 -4.35
C TYR A 99 -16.65 -1.97 -4.02
N LYS A 100 -15.63 -1.68 -4.84
CA LYS A 100 -14.26 -2.18 -4.64
C LYS A 100 -13.69 -1.80 -3.28
N ASN A 101 -14.02 -0.61 -2.76
CA ASN A 101 -13.54 -0.18 -1.46
C ASN A 101 -14.10 -1.03 -0.31
N ASP A 102 -15.30 -1.59 -0.44
CA ASP A 102 -15.90 -2.46 0.58
C ASP A 102 -15.21 -3.83 0.60
N PHE A 103 -14.93 -4.38 -0.60
CA PHE A 103 -14.14 -5.60 -0.74
C PHE A 103 -12.74 -5.42 -0.14
N ASN A 104 -12.07 -4.33 -0.52
CA ASN A 104 -10.74 -3.96 -0.02
C ASN A 104 -10.73 -3.76 1.50
N TYR A 105 -11.75 -3.10 2.06
CA TYR A 105 -11.89 -2.95 3.51
C TYR A 105 -11.92 -4.32 4.21
N GLN A 106 -12.73 -5.26 3.73
CA GLN A 106 -12.79 -6.61 4.31
C GLN A 106 -11.46 -7.36 4.20
N LEU A 107 -10.72 -7.13 3.13
CA LEU A 107 -9.40 -7.71 2.93
C LEU A 107 -8.36 -7.14 3.89
N ASP A 108 -8.34 -5.82 4.05
CA ASP A 108 -7.45 -5.12 4.97
C ASP A 108 -7.74 -5.50 6.43
N MET A 109 -9.02 -5.66 6.80
CA MET A 109 -9.41 -6.15 8.12
C MET A 109 -8.94 -7.59 8.38
N LYS A 110 -8.90 -8.45 7.36
CA LYS A 110 -8.35 -9.81 7.49
C LYS A 110 -6.85 -9.79 7.70
N LEU A 111 -6.12 -8.95 6.97
CA LEU A 111 -4.68 -8.78 7.17
C LEU A 111 -4.38 -8.26 8.57
N ASN A 112 -5.11 -7.24 9.02
CA ASN A 112 -5.04 -6.75 10.40
C ASN A 112 -5.35 -7.85 11.42
N SER A 113 -6.41 -8.64 11.23
CA SER A 113 -6.74 -9.73 12.16
C SER A 113 -5.68 -10.83 12.21
N ALA A 114 -5.01 -11.10 11.09
CA ALA A 114 -3.98 -12.13 10.98
C ALA A 114 -2.63 -11.69 11.55
N LEU A 115 -2.30 -10.39 11.46
CA LEU A 115 -1.05 -9.84 11.98
C LEU A 115 -1.27 -8.44 12.61
N PRO A 116 -2.00 -8.37 13.73
CA PRO A 116 -2.53 -7.11 14.28
C PRO A 116 -1.43 -6.16 14.77
N ASP A 117 -0.33 -6.69 15.28
CA ASP A 117 0.81 -5.88 15.73
C ASP A 117 1.52 -5.15 14.58
N VAL A 118 1.40 -5.65 13.35
CA VAL A 118 2.08 -5.11 12.16
C VAL A 118 1.13 -4.25 11.34
N PHE A 119 0.02 -4.82 10.89
CA PHE A 119 -1.00 -4.10 10.11
C PHE A 119 -1.94 -3.27 11.00
N CYS A 120 -1.39 -2.62 12.03
CA CYS A 120 -2.14 -1.82 12.99
C CYS A 120 -2.47 -0.43 12.43
N PHE A 121 -3.69 0.06 12.63
CA PHE A 121 -4.20 1.29 12.01
C PHE A 121 -3.94 2.57 12.82
N ASP A 122 -3.61 2.44 14.10
CA ASP A 122 -3.32 3.55 15.02
C ASP A 122 -1.82 3.81 15.18
N LYS A 123 -0.97 3.04 14.49
CA LYS A 123 0.49 3.11 14.59
C LYS A 123 1.12 3.69 13.32
N VAL A 124 1.99 4.68 13.51
CA VAL A 124 2.92 5.14 12.48
C VAL A 124 4.18 4.27 12.54
N TRP A 125 4.62 3.80 11.38
CA TRP A 125 5.81 2.98 11.22
C TRP A 125 6.92 3.76 10.57
N ASP A 126 8.15 3.61 11.08
CA ASP A 126 9.34 3.78 10.26
C ASP A 126 9.44 2.61 9.27
N MET A 127 9.80 2.91 8.03
CA MET A 127 9.83 1.91 6.95
C MET A 127 10.80 0.77 7.25
N ILE A 128 11.99 1.03 7.83
CA ILE A 128 12.96 -0.04 8.09
C ILE A 128 12.48 -0.97 9.21
N ASP A 129 11.78 -0.42 10.21
CA ASP A 129 11.22 -1.17 11.33
C ASP A 129 10.06 -2.04 10.85
N LEU A 130 9.17 -1.49 10.03
CA LEU A 130 8.07 -2.23 9.43
C LEU A 130 8.56 -3.40 8.58
N LEU A 131 9.52 -3.15 7.69
CA LEU A 131 10.09 -4.20 6.85
C LEU A 131 10.75 -5.30 7.70
N SER A 132 11.38 -4.93 8.81
CA SER A 132 12.00 -5.87 9.75
C SER A 132 10.96 -6.69 10.53
N GLU A 133 9.82 -6.11 10.91
CA GLU A 133 8.75 -6.88 11.54
C GLU A 133 8.01 -7.79 10.55
N LEU A 134 7.82 -7.35 9.30
CA LEU A 134 7.27 -8.18 8.24
C LEU A 134 8.18 -9.37 7.92
N GLU A 135 9.49 -9.17 7.80
CA GLU A 135 10.44 -10.26 7.58
C GLU A 135 10.36 -11.34 8.68
N LYS A 136 10.15 -10.94 9.94
CA LYS A 136 10.07 -11.86 11.08
C LYS A 136 8.73 -12.59 11.19
N ARG A 137 7.63 -11.94 10.82
CA ARG A 137 6.28 -12.39 11.21
C ARG A 137 5.32 -12.65 10.05
N LEU A 138 5.57 -12.09 8.87
CA LEU A 138 4.72 -12.35 7.70
C LEU A 138 4.94 -13.79 7.24
N THR A 139 3.85 -14.51 6.98
CA THR A 139 3.89 -15.88 6.47
C THR A 139 3.22 -16.00 5.11
N ALA A 140 3.46 -17.11 4.40
CA ALA A 140 2.80 -17.40 3.14
C ALA A 140 1.28 -17.43 3.28
N GLU A 141 0.77 -18.02 4.35
CA GLU A 141 -0.67 -18.12 4.64
C GLU A 141 -1.32 -16.74 4.79
N ILE A 142 -0.61 -15.79 5.42
CA ILE A 142 -1.10 -14.41 5.57
C ILE A 142 -1.12 -13.69 4.22
N ILE A 143 -0.08 -13.88 3.39
CA ILE A 143 -0.03 -13.33 2.03
C ILE A 143 -1.17 -13.91 1.17
N ASP A 144 -1.48 -15.20 1.32
CA ASP A 144 -2.53 -15.90 0.57
C ASP A 144 -3.95 -15.54 1.02
N LEU A 145 -4.13 -14.80 2.13
CA LEU A 145 -5.42 -14.15 2.42
C LEU A 145 -5.81 -13.18 1.30
N TYR A 146 -4.81 -12.71 0.54
CA TYR A 146 -4.96 -11.93 -0.67
C TYR A 146 -5.41 -12.80 -1.84
N LYS A 147 -6.73 -12.87 -2.08
CA LYS A 147 -7.33 -13.70 -3.14
C LYS A 147 -7.04 -13.25 -4.58
N TRP A 148 -6.33 -12.14 -4.76
CA TRP A 148 -5.86 -11.68 -6.06
C TRP A 148 -4.66 -12.50 -6.53
N ARG A 149 -4.94 -13.42 -7.47
CA ARG A 149 -3.94 -14.31 -8.07
C ARG A 149 -2.91 -13.50 -8.85
N ARG A 150 -1.74 -13.31 -8.25
CA ARG A 150 -0.51 -12.94 -8.98
C ARG A 150 0.43 -14.13 -8.97
N PRO A 151 1.10 -14.46 -10.10
CA PRO A 151 2.11 -15.50 -10.12
C PRO A 151 3.19 -15.23 -9.07
N GLU A 152 3.58 -16.30 -8.36
CA GLU A 152 4.70 -16.27 -7.39
C GLU A 152 4.56 -15.19 -6.29
N ARG A 153 3.32 -14.77 -5.96
CA ARG A 153 3.07 -13.65 -5.04
C ARG A 153 3.84 -13.75 -3.72
N VAL A 154 3.80 -14.91 -3.08
CA VAL A 154 4.48 -15.16 -1.81
C VAL A 154 5.99 -14.92 -1.95
N GLU A 155 6.63 -15.60 -2.90
CA GLU A 155 8.08 -15.51 -3.13
C GLU A 155 8.51 -14.07 -3.45
N LYS A 156 7.79 -13.41 -4.36
CA LYS A 156 8.13 -12.04 -4.77
C LYS A 156 7.88 -11.02 -3.67
N THR A 157 6.88 -11.21 -2.82
CA THR A 157 6.65 -10.34 -1.66
C THR A 157 7.84 -10.42 -0.68
N PHE A 158 8.32 -11.62 -0.36
CA PHE A 158 9.49 -11.78 0.50
C PHE A 158 10.76 -11.21 -0.15
N SER A 159 10.98 -11.44 -1.45
CA SER A 159 12.07 -10.79 -2.19
C SER A 159 11.98 -9.26 -2.14
N GLY A 160 10.76 -8.71 -2.24
CA GLY A 160 10.47 -7.30 -2.07
C GLY A 160 10.86 -6.75 -0.71
N ILE A 161 10.59 -7.50 0.37
CA ILE A 161 11.00 -7.12 1.74
C ILE A 161 12.53 -7.02 1.82
N GLU A 162 13.26 -8.01 1.32
CA GLU A 162 14.73 -8.00 1.33
C GLU A 162 15.31 -6.82 0.53
N LYS A 163 14.77 -6.56 -0.66
CA LYS A 163 15.16 -5.41 -1.50
C LYS A 163 14.85 -4.09 -0.80
N GLY A 164 13.66 -3.96 -0.23
CA GLY A 164 13.23 -2.78 0.53
C GLY A 164 14.19 -2.46 1.67
N LYS A 165 14.55 -3.46 2.48
CA LYS A 165 15.48 -3.26 3.60
C LYS A 165 16.83 -2.71 3.13
N LYS A 166 17.36 -3.20 1.99
CA LYS A 166 18.61 -2.67 1.40
C LYS A 166 18.45 -1.20 1.00
N ILE A 167 17.35 -0.83 0.35
CA ILE A 167 17.07 0.55 -0.07
C ILE A 167 17.00 1.48 1.15
N TYR A 168 16.17 1.14 2.14
CA TYR A 168 15.89 2.02 3.27
C TYR A 168 17.03 2.07 4.31
N SER A 169 17.83 1.00 4.44
CA SER A 169 19.04 1.02 5.28
C SER A 169 20.19 1.86 4.72
N LEU A 170 20.25 2.07 3.41
CA LEU A 170 21.24 2.96 2.79
C LEU A 170 20.88 4.44 2.97
N GLN A 171 19.58 4.76 3.08
CA GLN A 171 19.12 6.14 3.30
C GLN A 171 19.39 6.60 4.73
N THR A 172 19.18 5.74 5.73
CA THR A 172 19.50 6.07 7.13
C THR A 172 20.99 6.33 7.34
N LYS A 173 21.88 5.67 6.59
CA LYS A 173 23.34 5.93 6.64
C LYS A 173 23.79 7.23 5.98
N LYS A 174 23.00 7.80 5.06
CA LYS A 174 23.32 9.08 4.40
C LYS A 174 22.87 10.31 5.21
N ALA A 175 22.02 10.10 6.21
CA ALA A 175 21.49 11.16 7.07
C ALA A 175 22.32 11.40 8.35
N VAL A 176 23.42 10.66 8.53
CA VAL A 176 24.36 10.76 9.68
C VAL A 176 25.67 11.38 9.24
#